data_AF-A0A7S2JWV5-F1
#
_entry.id   AF-A0A7S2JWV5-F1
#
_cell.length_a   1.000
_cell.length_b   1.000
_cell.length_c   1.000
_cell.angle_alpha   90.00
_cell.angle_beta   90.00
_cell.angle_gamma   90.00
#
_symmetry.space_group_name_H-M   'P 1'
#
loop_
_entity.id
_entity.type
_entity.pdbx_description
1 polymer ?
#
loop_
_entity_poly.entity_id
_entity_poly.type
_entity_poly.pdbx_seq_one_letter_code
_entity_poly.pdbx_strand_id
1 'polypeptide(L)'
;MEFLMCMGLRVPETWHRAGVLSYSKGVALFCCLPVFVPCVGGYLRSTLRRIFGMPLRPLQDMAAWLFCCPCAAIQEALHVDGAAAGLAMEGQKAVHADQ
;
A
#
# COMPACT_ATOMS: atom_id res chain seq x y z
N MET A 1 21.25 -6.45 -3.21
CA MET A 1 20.91 -5.01 -3.07
C MET A 1 19.76 -4.56 -3.99
N GLU A 2 19.42 -5.33 -5.03
CA GLU A 2 18.32 -4.99 -5.97
C GLU A 2 16.92 -4.98 -5.34
N PHE A 3 16.67 -5.84 -4.35
CA PHE A 3 15.40 -5.88 -3.62
C PHE A 3 15.06 -4.56 -2.90
N LEU A 4 16.07 -3.82 -2.44
CA LEU A 4 15.88 -2.54 -1.74
C LEU A 4 15.43 -1.42 -2.69
N MET A 5 15.97 -1.39 -3.90
CA MET A 5 15.52 -0.43 -4.93
C MET A 5 14.12 -0.76 -5.44
N CYS A 6 13.81 -2.05 -5.60
CA CYS A 6 12.49 -2.47 -6.03
C CYS A 6 11.42 -2.15 -4.97
N MET A 7 11.71 -2.40 -3.68
CA MET A 7 10.81 -2.03 -2.57
C MET A 7 10.61 -0.52 -2.44
N GLY A 8 11.66 0.28 -2.65
CA GLY A 8 11.59 1.74 -2.56
C GLY A 8 10.68 2.38 -3.62
N LEU A 9 10.44 1.71 -4.74
CA LEU A 9 9.48 2.14 -5.77
C LEU A 9 8.12 1.49 -5.61
N ARG A 10 8.08 0.23 -5.16
CA ARG A 10 6.85 -0.53 -4.98
C ARG A 10 5.95 0.06 -3.90
N VAL A 11 6.52 0.46 -2.76
CA VAL A 11 5.76 1.07 -1.66
C VAL A 11 5.04 2.36 -2.09
N PRO A 12 5.72 3.35 -2.70
CA PRO A 12 5.06 4.54 -3.25
C PRO A 12 3.99 4.20 -4.29
N GLU A 13 4.23 3.20 -5.14
CA GLU A 13 3.24 2.75 -6.13
C GLU A 13 1.98 2.20 -5.46
N THR A 14 2.12 1.38 -4.42
CA THR A 14 1.00 0.84 -3.65
C THR A 14 0.16 1.95 -3.03
N TRP A 15 0.79 2.93 -2.39
CA TRP A 15 0.07 4.07 -1.80
C TRP A 15 -0.59 4.96 -2.86
N HIS A 16 0.04 5.10 -4.02
CA HIS A 16 -0.52 5.83 -5.14
C HIS A 16 -1.76 5.13 -5.73
N ARG A 17 -1.68 3.83 -5.98
CA ARG A 17 -2.81 3.03 -6.48
C ARG A 17 -3.98 3.00 -5.51
N ALA A 18 -3.70 2.96 -4.22
CA ALA A 18 -4.74 3.03 -3.20
C ALA A 18 -5.32 4.43 -2.95
N GLY A 19 -4.80 5.47 -3.64
CA GLY A 19 -5.29 6.83 -3.52
C GLY A 19 -4.92 7.54 -2.20
N VAL A 20 -3.99 6.99 -1.41
CA VAL A 20 -3.61 7.56 -0.10
C VAL A 20 -2.48 8.58 -0.18
N LEU A 21 -1.56 8.44 -1.14
CA LEU A 21 -0.45 9.38 -1.32
C LEU A 21 -0.06 9.50 -2.80
N SER A 22 0.24 10.71 -3.28
CA SER A 22 0.77 10.90 -4.63
C SER A 22 2.12 10.18 -4.80
N TYR A 23 2.35 9.53 -5.94
CA TYR A 23 3.56 8.75 -6.22
C TYR A 23 4.86 9.53 -5.94
N SER A 24 4.98 10.76 -6.47
CA SER A 24 6.18 11.60 -6.29
C SER A 24 6.45 11.91 -4.81
N LYS A 25 5.40 12.09 -4.00
CA LYS A 25 5.53 12.32 -2.55
C LYS A 25 5.99 11.06 -1.84
N GLY A 26 5.47 9.89 -2.23
CA GLY A 26 5.92 8.61 -1.70
C GLY A 26 7.39 8.34 -2.01
N VAL A 27 7.82 8.56 -3.25
CA VAL A 27 9.23 8.41 -3.65
C VAL A 27 10.13 9.39 -2.89
N ALA A 28 9.74 10.66 -2.81
CA ALA A 28 10.49 11.68 -2.07
C ALA A 28 10.64 11.31 -0.58
N LEU A 29 9.57 10.82 0.06
CA LEU A 29 9.62 10.35 1.44
C LEU A 29 10.61 9.18 1.61
N PHE A 30 10.56 8.20 0.72
CA PHE A 30 11.41 7.01 0.80
C PHE A 30 12.89 7.32 0.52
N CYS A 31 13.17 8.23 -0.41
CA CYS A 31 14.54 8.62 -0.78
C CYS A 31 15.15 9.67 0.15
N CYS A 32 14.39 10.68 0.56
CA CYS A 32 14.91 11.83 1.32
C CYS A 32 14.76 11.66 2.84
N LEU A 33 13.80 10.87 3.30
CA LEU A 33 13.43 10.77 4.72
C LEU A 33 13.22 9.32 5.18
N PRO A 34 14.21 8.42 4.98
CA PRO A 34 14.08 6.99 5.29
C PRO A 34 13.78 6.71 6.78
N VAL A 35 14.25 7.58 7.68
CA VAL A 35 13.99 7.46 9.14
C VAL A 35 12.52 7.63 9.49
N PHE A 36 11.76 8.39 8.69
CA PHE A 36 10.33 8.62 8.90
C PHE A 36 9.45 7.60 8.20
N VAL A 37 10.02 6.76 7.33
CA VAL A 37 9.28 5.75 6.56
C VAL A 37 8.48 4.80 7.46
N PRO A 38 9.00 4.27 8.59
CA PRO A 38 8.20 3.37 9.43
C PRO A 38 6.98 4.06 10.05
N CYS A 39 7.13 5.31 10.48
CA CYS A 39 6.05 6.08 11.09
C CYS A 39 4.97 6.44 10.06
N VAL A 40 5.39 6.96 8.90
CA VAL A 40 4.45 7.32 7.83
C VAL A 40 3.83 6.06 7.21
N GLY A 41 4.60 5.00 7.03
CA GLY A 41 4.13 3.70 6.58
C GLY A 41 3.06 3.13 7.51
N GLY A 42 3.29 3.15 8.84
CA GLY A 42 2.28 2.73 9.81
C GLY A 42 0.99 3.58 9.77
N TYR A 43 1.11 4.90 9.56
CA TYR A 43 -0.03 5.79 9.41
C TYR A 43 -0.82 5.53 8.11
N LEU A 44 -0.13 5.42 6.98
CA LEU A 44 -0.73 5.15 5.67
C LEU A 44 -1.36 3.75 5.64
N ARG A 45 -0.72 2.77 6.29
CA ARG A 45 -1.28 1.43 6.52
C ARG A 45 -2.57 1.47 7.32
N SER A 46 -2.62 2.26 8.39
CA SER A 46 -3.86 2.45 9.16
C SER A 46 -4.95 3.07 8.29
N THR A 47 -4.59 3.98 7.39
CA THR A 47 -5.52 4.60 6.44
C THR A 47 -6.03 3.59 5.40
N LEU A 48 -5.14 2.77 4.82
CA LEU A 48 -5.49 1.66 3.94
C LEU A 48 -6.48 0.71 4.61
N ARG A 49 -6.26 0.34 5.88
CA ARG A 49 -7.21 -0.49 6.63
C ARG A 49 -8.58 0.15 6.76
N ARG A 50 -8.67 1.47 6.95
CA ARG A 50 -9.97 2.18 6.96
C ARG A 50 -10.66 2.08 5.61
N ILE A 51 -9.93 2.29 4.52
CA ILE A 51 -10.47 2.24 3.15
C ILE A 51 -11.04 0.85 2.85
N PHE A 52 -10.33 -0.21 3.25
CA PHE A 52 -10.75 -1.59 3.04
C PHE A 52 -11.67 -2.16 4.13
N GLY A 53 -12.14 -1.34 5.07
CA GLY A 53 -13.03 -1.80 6.15
C GLY A 53 -12.40 -2.84 7.09
N MET A 54 -11.08 -2.88 7.20
CA MET A 54 -10.34 -3.80 8.06
C MET A 54 -10.22 -3.28 9.50
N PRO A 55 -10.11 -4.16 10.51
CA PRO A 55 -9.91 -3.75 11.89
C PRO A 55 -8.59 -2.99 12.06
N LEU A 56 -8.67 -1.82 12.70
CA LEU A 56 -7.54 -0.94 12.98
C LEU A 56 -6.66 -1.52 14.09
N ARG A 57 -5.36 -1.63 13.83
CA ARG A 57 -4.38 -2.12 14.80
C ARG A 57 -3.09 -1.29 14.72
N PRO A 58 -3.13 0.01 15.09
CA PRO A 58 -2.05 0.96 14.81
C PRO A 58 -0.71 0.56 15.44
N LEU A 59 -0.72 -0.04 16.63
CA LEU A 59 0.51 -0.55 17.27
C LEU A 59 1.11 -1.73 16.49
N GLN A 60 0.28 -2.66 16.01
CA GLN A 60 0.75 -3.79 15.21
C GLN A 60 1.22 -3.31 13.83
N ASP A 61 0.56 -2.32 13.27
CA ASP A 61 0.92 -1.71 11.99
C ASP A 61 2.26 -0.98 12.07
N MET A 62 2.49 -0.22 13.14
CA MET A 62 3.77 0.42 13.39
C MET A 62 4.89 -0.59 13.69
N ALA A 63 4.60 -1.62 14.51
CA ALA A 63 5.56 -2.68 14.78
C ALA A 63 5.92 -3.47 13.50
N ALA A 64 4.95 -3.75 12.63
CA ALA A 64 5.20 -4.42 11.36
C ALA A 64 6.11 -3.58 10.46
N TRP A 65 5.91 -2.26 10.40
CA TRP A 65 6.76 -1.35 9.63
C TRP A 65 8.16 -1.15 10.24
N LEU A 66 8.30 -1.20 11.57
CA LEU A 66 9.59 -1.06 12.26
C LEU A 66 10.43 -2.34 12.21
N PHE A 67 9.81 -3.51 12.40
CA PHE A 67 10.52 -4.79 12.56
C PHE A 67 10.48 -5.69 11.30
N CYS A 68 9.52 -5.47 10.39
CA CYS A 68 9.32 -6.29 9.18
C CYS A 68 8.83 -5.43 8.00
N CYS A 69 9.45 -4.26 7.79
CA CYS A 69 9.12 -3.33 6.69
C CYS A 69 8.84 -4.01 5.33
N PRO A 70 9.69 -4.94 4.82
CA PRO A 70 9.41 -5.58 3.52
C PRO A 70 8.15 -6.45 3.55
N CYS A 71 7.88 -7.11 4.68
CA CYS A 71 6.71 -7.96 4.87
C CYS A 71 5.44 -7.11 4.85
N ALA A 72 5.46 -5.99 5.58
CA ALA A 72 4.36 -5.04 5.64
C ALA A 72 4.06 -4.45 4.25
N ALA A 73 5.11 -4.05 3.53
CA ALA A 73 5.02 -3.52 2.17
C ALA A 73 4.44 -4.52 1.17
N ILE A 74 4.94 -5.77 1.15
CA ILE A 74 4.41 -6.83 0.29
C ILE A 74 2.95 -7.10 0.60
N GLN A 75 2.61 -7.19 1.89
CA GLN A 75 1.24 -7.44 2.30
C GLN A 75 0.30 -6.31 1.85
N GLU A 76 0.72 -5.04 1.93
CA GLU A 76 -0.06 -3.91 1.42
C GLU A 76 -0.22 -3.98 -0.09
N ALA A 77 0.87 -4.25 -0.82
CA ALA A 77 0.84 -4.34 -2.27
C ALA A 77 -0.15 -5.43 -2.74
N LEU A 78 -0.04 -6.64 -2.17
CA LEU A 78 -0.95 -7.74 -2.48
C LEU A 78 -2.41 -7.41 -2.18
N HIS A 79 -2.68 -6.68 -1.09
CA HIS A 79 -4.03 -6.29 -0.72
C HIS A 79 -4.62 -5.29 -1.71
N VAL A 80 -3.84 -4.26 -2.08
CA VAL A 80 -4.27 -3.24 -3.04
C VAL A 80 -4.42 -3.83 -4.44
N ASP A 81 -3.48 -4.67 -4.88
CA ASP A 81 -3.57 -5.34 -6.18
C ASP A 81 -4.77 -6.28 -6.24
N GLY A 82 -5.03 -7.04 -5.17
CA GLY A 82 -6.19 -7.92 -5.06
C GLY A 82 -7.51 -7.15 -5.15
N ALA A 83 -7.60 -6.01 -4.47
CA ALA A 83 -8.79 -5.14 -4.56
C ALA A 83 -8.98 -4.57 -5.98
N ALA A 84 -7.90 -4.09 -6.61
CA ALA A 84 -7.96 -3.59 -7.99
C ALA A 84 -8.38 -4.68 -8.99
N ALA A 85 -7.89 -5.90 -8.82
CA ALA A 85 -8.28 -7.03 -9.66
C ALA A 85 -9.75 -7.41 -9.50
N GLY A 86 -10.28 -7.38 -8.26
CA GLY A 86 -11.70 -7.63 -7.99
C GLY A 86 -12.62 -6.65 -8.71
N LEU A 87 -12.30 -5.35 -8.64
CA LEU A 87 -13.07 -4.31 -9.32
C LEU A 87 -13.06 -4.45 -10.85
N ALA A 88 -11.92 -4.85 -11.43
CA ALA A 88 -11.83 -5.09 -12.87
C ALA A 88 -12.74 -6.25 -13.33
N MET A 89 -12.86 -7.31 -12.52
CA MET A 89 -13.74 -8.43 -12.82
C MET A 89 -15.23 -8.07 -12.69
N GLU A 90 -15.60 -7.26 -11.69
CA GLU A 90 -16.97 -6.77 -11.53
C GLU A 90 -17.40 -5.88 -12.71
N GLY A 91 -16.51 -5.01 -13.17
CA GLY A 91 -16.74 -4.19 -14.36
C GLY A 91 -17.00 -5.03 -15.61
N GLN A 92 -16.26 -6.12 -15.81
CA GLN A 92 -16.47 -7.02 -16.95
C GLN A 92 -17.83 -7.74 -16.88
N LYS A 93 -18.26 -8.18 -15.70
CA LYS A 93 -19.58 -8.80 -15.52
C LYS A 93 -20.71 -7.82 -15.83
N ALA A 94 -20.58 -6.56 -15.41
CA ALA A 94 -21.57 -5.53 -15.68
C ALA A 94 -21.71 -5.23 -17.19
N VAL A 95 -20.59 -5.20 -17.93
CA VAL A 95 -20.61 -5.02 -19.40
C VAL A 95 -21.24 -6.21 -20.12
N HIS A 96 -21.03 -7.43 -19.62
CA HIS A 96 -21.59 -8.64 -20.25
C HIS A 96 -23.05 -8.90 -19.90
N ALA A 97 -23.57 -8.34 -18.80
CA ALA A 97 -24.97 -8.48 -18.41
C ALA A 97 -25.92 -7.53 -19.17
N ASP A 98 -25.38 -6.56 -19.90
CA ASP A 98 -26.13 -5.60 -20.73
C ASP A 98 -26.24 -6.03 -22.20
N GLN A 99 -25.63 -7.18 -22.57
CA GLN A 99 -25.73 -7.81 -23.90
C GLN A 99 -26.77 -8.93 -23.90
#